data_AF-A0AA49X7I0-F1
#
_entry.id   AF-A0AA49X7I0-F1
#
_cell.length_a   1.000
_cell.length_b   1.000
_cell.length_c   1.000
_cell.angle_alpha   90.00
_cell.angle_beta   90.00
_cell.angle_gamma   90.00
#
_symmetry.space_group_name_H-M   'P 1'
#
loop_
_entity.id
_entity.type
_entity.pdbx_description
1 polymer ?
#
loop_
_entity_poly.entity_id
_entity_poly.type
_entity_poly.pdbx_seq_one_letter_code
_entity_poly.pdbx_strand_id
1 'polypeptide(L)'
;MYIVIPINKFNFVLFQNVQIDNSSAMFEKWRKLPMPLIFKIYVFNVTNPEDINTGARPKLQEIGPYVYKEYRERTVLGYGENDTVKYMLKKTFEFDQEATGALREDDVLTVINFSYMVCLTNF
;
A
#
# COMPACT_ATOMS: atom_id res chain seq x y z
N MET A 1 -1.13 -2.76 -13.82
CA MET A 1 -1.90 -1.50 -13.76
C MET A 1 -1.00 -0.35 -14.18
N TYR A 2 -1.38 0.43 -15.19
CA TYR A 2 -0.67 1.66 -15.56
C TYR A 2 -1.46 2.86 -15.05
N ILE A 3 -0.77 3.86 -14.53
CA ILE A 3 -1.38 5.08 -13.99
C ILE A 3 -1.04 6.23 -14.93
N VAL A 4 -2.03 7.06 -15.23
CA VAL A 4 -1.88 8.28 -16.04
C VAL A 4 -2.08 9.47 -15.11
N ILE A 5 -1.07 10.32 -14.99
CA ILE A 5 -1.19 11.56 -14.20
C ILE A 5 -0.94 12.75 -15.14
N PRO A 6 -1.85 13.75 -15.15
CA PRO A 6 -1.57 15.03 -15.80
C PRO A 6 -0.52 15.80 -14.99
N ILE A 7 0.57 16.19 -15.66
CA ILE A 7 1.72 16.91 -15.09
C ILE A 7 1.24 18.20 -14.41
N ASN A 8 0.20 18.85 -14.95
CA ASN A 8 -0.32 20.13 -14.47
C ASN A 8 -1.17 20.02 -13.18
N LYS A 9 -1.48 18.81 -12.67
CA LYS A 9 -2.23 18.61 -11.41
C LYS A 9 -1.35 18.21 -10.22
N PHE A 10 -0.03 18.24 -10.35
CA PHE A 10 0.91 17.96 -9.27
C PHE A 10 1.05 19.16 -8.29
N ASN A 11 -0.08 19.67 -7.77
CA ASN A 11 -0.07 20.66 -6.68
C ASN A 11 0.12 19.96 -5.34
N PHE A 12 1.33 19.47 -5.07
CA PHE A 12 1.76 19.19 -3.71
C PHE A 12 2.56 20.39 -3.24
N VAL A 13 1.99 21.09 -2.25
CA VAL A 13 2.53 22.25 -1.54
C VAL A 13 4.04 22.09 -1.32
N LEU A 14 4.85 22.88 -2.04
CA LEU A 14 6.18 23.43 -1.69
C LEU A 14 6.82 24.08 -2.94
N PHE A 15 6.57 25.38 -3.08
CA PHE A 15 7.26 26.44 -3.83
C PHE A 15 8.27 26.10 -4.98
N GLN A 16 7.87 26.56 -6.18
CA GLN A 16 8.61 27.44 -7.09
C GLN A 16 9.62 26.93 -8.14
N ASN A 17 9.89 25.63 -8.33
CA ASN A 17 10.74 25.20 -9.47
C ASN A 17 10.32 23.84 -10.08
N VAL A 18 9.01 23.58 -10.18
CA VAL A 18 8.47 22.29 -10.66
C VAL A 18 7.95 22.41 -12.09
N GLN A 19 8.79 22.83 -13.03
CA GLN A 19 8.65 22.27 -14.37
C GLN A 19 9.38 20.93 -14.31
N ILE A 20 8.67 19.84 -14.54
CA ILE A 20 9.28 18.53 -14.77
C ILE A 20 9.95 18.60 -16.14
N ASP A 21 11.04 19.35 -16.21
CA ASP A 21 12.04 19.13 -17.23
C ASP A 21 12.64 17.75 -16.95
N ASN A 22 12.86 16.97 -18.01
CA ASN A 22 13.38 15.59 -17.98
C ASN A 22 14.75 15.48 -17.26
N SER A 23 15.33 16.62 -16.87
CA SER A 23 16.62 16.80 -16.19
C SER A 23 16.51 17.18 -14.69
N SER A 24 15.30 17.35 -14.14
CA SER A 24 15.12 17.94 -12.81
C SER A 24 15.23 16.93 -11.66
N ALA A 25 15.88 17.33 -10.55
CA ALA A 25 16.01 16.52 -9.33
C ALA A 25 14.65 16.11 -8.71
N MET A 26 13.56 16.80 -9.07
CA MET A 26 12.21 16.47 -8.63
C MET A 26 11.61 15.29 -9.41
N PHE A 27 11.90 15.17 -10.70
CA PHE A 27 11.50 14.00 -11.48
C PHE A 27 12.10 12.73 -10.91
N GLU A 28 13.38 12.74 -10.54
CA GLU A 28 14.03 11.58 -9.95
C GLU A 28 13.45 11.21 -8.58
N LYS A 29 13.11 12.19 -7.73
CA LYS A 29 12.41 11.95 -6.45
C LYS A 29 11.00 11.41 -6.65
N TRP A 30 10.31 11.84 -7.70
CA TRP A 30 9.01 11.28 -8.08
C TRP A 30 9.16 9.86 -8.63
N ARG A 31 10.18 9.61 -9.44
CA ARG A 31 10.49 8.30 -10.04
C ARG A 31 10.83 7.29 -8.96
N LYS A 32 11.66 7.66 -7.99
CA LYS A 32 12.05 6.81 -6.85
C LYS A 32 12.10 7.65 -5.58
N LEU A 33 11.30 7.26 -4.59
CA LEU A 33 11.30 7.96 -3.31
C LEU A 33 12.68 7.82 -2.64
N PRO A 34 13.24 8.92 -2.08
CA PRO A 34 14.54 8.89 -1.43
C PRO A 34 14.54 8.14 -0.10
N MET A 35 13.36 7.93 0.50
CA MET A 35 13.17 7.17 1.73
C MET A 35 11.91 6.30 1.62
N PRO A 36 11.87 5.12 2.28
CA PRO A 36 10.67 4.30 2.32
C PRO A 36 9.55 5.01 3.08
N LEU A 37 8.32 4.66 2.73
CA LEU A 37 7.14 5.04 3.49
C LEU A 37 6.89 4.00 4.59
N ILE A 38 6.38 4.44 5.74
CA ILE A 38 5.99 3.52 6.81
C ILE A 38 4.57 3.01 6.50
N PHE A 39 4.44 1.70 6.31
CA PHE A 39 3.19 1.01 6.10
C PHE A 39 2.86 0.16 7.34
N LYS A 40 1.68 0.37 7.93
CA LYS A 40 1.25 -0.31 9.15
C LYS A 40 0.02 -1.17 8.86
N ILE A 41 0.06 -2.42 9.27
CA ILE A 41 -1.05 -3.37 9.16
C ILE A 41 -1.58 -3.66 10.55
N TYR A 42 -2.90 -3.56 10.71
CA TYR A 42 -3.64 -4.00 11.88
C TYR A 42 -4.61 -5.08 11.43
N VAL A 43 -4.68 -6.16 12.19
CA VAL A 43 -5.50 -7.33 11.86
C VAL A 43 -6.49 -7.57 12.99
N PHE A 44 -7.75 -7.80 12.64
CA PHE A 44 -8.75 -8.27 13.61
C PHE A 44 -8.70 -9.79 13.70
N ASN A 45 -8.01 -10.29 14.72
CA ASN A 45 -7.96 -11.71 15.06
C ASN A 45 -9.29 -12.17 15.66
N VAL A 46 -9.82 -13.29 15.15
CA VAL A 46 -11.05 -13.90 15.65
C VAL A 46 -10.73 -14.89 16.76
N THR A 47 -11.28 -14.68 17.96
CA THR A 47 -10.98 -15.53 19.13
C THR A 47 -12.01 -16.64 19.38
N ASN A 48 -13.12 -16.68 18.64
CA ASN A 48 -14.18 -17.67 18.78
C ASN A 48 -14.71 -18.23 17.44
N PRO A 49 -13.84 -18.77 16.56
CA PRO A 49 -14.23 -19.23 15.23
C PRO A 49 -15.33 -20.31 15.26
N GLU A 50 -15.26 -21.27 16.17
CA GLU A 50 -16.24 -22.37 16.27
C GLU A 50 -17.64 -21.88 16.63
N ASP A 51 -17.75 -20.92 17.55
CA ASP A 51 -19.04 -20.38 17.98
C ASP A 51 -19.73 -19.62 16.83
N ILE A 52 -18.96 -18.94 15.98
CA ILE A 52 -19.48 -18.16 14.85
C ILE A 52 -20.22 -19.08 13.86
N ASN A 53 -19.71 -20.28 13.64
CA ASN A 53 -20.35 -21.27 12.76
C ASN A 53 -21.73 -21.72 13.28
N THR A 54 -22.00 -21.54 14.57
CA THR A 54 -23.28 -21.84 15.20
C THR A 54 -24.21 -20.62 15.32
N GLY A 55 -23.82 -19.48 14.73
CA GLY A 55 -24.59 -18.23 14.73
C GLY A 55 -24.25 -17.26 15.86
N ALA A 56 -23.20 -17.54 16.65
CA ALA A 56 -22.75 -16.61 17.68
C ALA A 56 -22.09 -15.36 17.07
N ARG A 57 -22.06 -14.27 17.84
CA ARG A 57 -21.39 -13.04 17.43
C ARG A 57 -19.86 -13.22 17.45
N PRO A 58 -19.14 -12.74 16.42
CA PRO A 58 -17.68 -12.75 16.41
C PRO A 58 -17.08 -11.91 17.55
N LYS A 59 -16.06 -12.46 18.22
CA LYS A 59 -15.20 -11.77 19.17
C LYS A 59 -13.89 -11.45 18.46
N LEU A 60 -13.61 -10.15 18.32
CA LEU A 60 -12.46 -9.64 17.59
C LEU A 60 -11.44 -9.06 18.57
N GLN A 61 -10.17 -9.31 18.28
CA GLN A 61 -9.03 -8.71 18.94
C GLN A 61 -8.15 -8.02 17.88
N GLU A 62 -7.95 -6.71 18.00
CA GLU A 62 -7.03 -6.00 17.12
C GLU A 62 -5.58 -6.35 17.49
N ILE A 63 -4.81 -6.82 16.50
CA ILE A 63 -3.40 -7.17 16.63
C ILE A 63 -2.61 -6.29 15.66
N GLY A 64 -1.58 -5.62 16.17
CA GLY A 64 -0.69 -4.79 15.38
C GLY A 64 -0.03 -3.67 16.19
N PRO A 65 0.74 -2.80 15.51
CA PRO A 65 0.97 -2.81 14.07
C PRO A 65 2.04 -3.81 13.63
N TYR A 66 1.80 -4.53 12.53
CA TYR A 66 2.89 -5.09 11.72
C TYR A 66 3.41 -3.98 10.81
N VAL A 67 4.67 -3.59 11.00
CA VAL A 67 5.26 -2.44 10.32
C VAL A 67 6.13 -2.90 9.17
N TYR A 68 5.94 -2.26 8.01
CA TYR A 68 6.70 -2.49 6.80
C TYR A 68 7.24 -1.17 6.25
N LYS A 69 8.42 -1.22 5.65
CA LYS A 69 8.97 -0.17 4.80
C LYS A 69 8.44 -0.39 3.38
N GLU A 70 7.57 0.50 2.92
CA GLU A 70 7.06 0.51 1.54
C GLU A 70 8.00 1.35 0.66
N TYR A 71 8.68 0.68 -0.26
CA TYR A 71 9.44 1.32 -1.34
C TYR A 71 8.57 1.47 -2.58
N ARG A 72 8.65 2.62 -3.24
CA ARG A 72 7.91 2.94 -4.45
C ARG A 72 8.85 3.36 -5.56
N GLU A 73 8.79 2.64 -6.68
CA GLU A 73 9.54 2.93 -7.89
C GLU A 73 8.58 3.03 -9.07
N ARG A 74 8.71 4.12 -9.84
CA ARG A 74 7.91 4.37 -11.03
C ARG A 74 8.77 4.17 -12.26
N THR A 75 8.30 3.32 -13.17
CA THR A 75 8.90 3.17 -14.50
C THR A 75 8.03 3.88 -15.52
N VAL A 76 8.55 4.92 -16.15
CA VAL A 76 7.83 5.63 -17.22
C VAL A 76 7.72 4.73 -18.45
N LEU A 77 6.50 4.61 -18.95
CA LEU A 77 6.15 3.79 -20.12
C LEU A 77 5.92 4.65 -21.37
N GLY A 78 5.71 5.95 -21.20
CA GLY A 78 5.52 6.90 -22.29
C GLY A 78 4.87 8.20 -21.82
N TYR A 79 4.86 9.18 -22.71
CA TYR A 79 4.21 10.47 -22.54
C TYR A 79 2.97 10.50 -23.44
N GLY A 80 1.83 10.88 -22.89
CA GLY A 80 0.57 11.02 -23.63
C GLY A 80 0.27 12.47 -23.99
N GLU A 81 -0.81 12.67 -24.74
CA GLU A 81 -1.33 14.00 -25.06
C GLU A 81 -1.76 14.75 -23.77
N ASN A 82 -1.77 16.08 -23.82
CA ASN A 82 -2.13 16.98 -22.70
C ASN A 82 -1.23 16.84 -21.46
N ASP A 83 0.09 16.79 -21.66
CA ASP A 83 1.08 16.74 -20.57
C ASP A 83 0.82 15.57 -19.60
N THR A 84 0.59 14.36 -20.12
CA THR A 84 0.35 13.18 -19.28
C THR A 84 1.54 12.23 -19.29
N VAL A 85 1.84 11.64 -18.13
CA VAL A 85 2.85 10.58 -18.01
C VAL A 85 2.17 9.26 -17.72
N LYS A 86 2.43 8.26 -18.57
CA LYS A 86 2.05 6.87 -18.34
C LYS A 86 3.19 6.15 -17.65
N TYR A 87 2.92 5.54 -16.49
CA TYR A 87 3.94 4.83 -15.75
C TYR A 87 3.40 3.55 -15.08
N MET A 88 4.32 2.66 -14.74
CA MET A 88 4.07 1.52 -13.87
C MET A 88 4.61 1.82 -12.47
N LEU A 89 3.82 1.55 -11.44
CA LEU A 89 4.25 1.66 -10.04
C LEU A 89 4.62 0.28 -9.51
N LYS A 90 5.89 0.07 -9.18
CA LYS A 90 6.37 -1.07 -8.40
C LYS A 90 6.36 -0.69 -6.93
N LYS A 91 5.71 -1.51 -6.10
CA LYS A 91 5.73 -1.42 -4.65
C LYS A 91 6.46 -2.63 -4.09
N THR A 92 7.36 -2.39 -3.16
CA THR A 92 8.07 -3.44 -2.43
C THR A 92 7.93 -3.17 -0.95
N PHE A 93 7.65 -4.22 -0.18
CA PHE A 93 7.44 -4.14 1.26
C PHE A 93 8.55 -4.94 1.93
N GLU A 94 9.19 -4.33 2.92
CA GLU A 94 10.23 -4.95 3.74
C GLU A 94 9.77 -4.89 5.19
N PHE A 95 9.67 -6.03 5.86
CA PHE A 95 9.20 -6.10 7.25
C PHE A 95 10.19 -5.42 8.20
N ASP A 96 9.69 -4.54 9.06
CA ASP A 96 10.45 -3.82 10.06
C ASP A 96 10.19 -4.41 11.44
N GLN A 97 11.03 -5.37 11.83
CA GLN A 97 10.92 -6.05 13.12
C GLN A 97 11.08 -5.09 14.32
N GLU A 98 11.94 -4.09 14.20
CA GLU A 98 12.20 -3.13 15.28
C GLU A 98 10.98 -2.23 15.52
N ALA A 99 10.39 -1.70 14.45
CA ALA A 99 9.19 -0.88 14.53
C ALA A 99 7.92 -1.67 14.90
N THR A 100 7.89 -2.98 14.60
CA THR A 100 6.79 -3.90 14.96
C THR A 100 6.82 -4.31 16.43
N GLY A 101 8.02 -4.43 17.03
CA GLY A 101 8.18 -4.80 18.43
C GLY A 101 8.11 -6.31 18.65
N ALA A 102 7.19 -6.76 19.50
CA ALA A 102 7.13 -8.16 19.96
C ALA A 102 6.51 -9.13 18.94
N LEU A 103 5.65 -8.61 18.05
CA LEU A 103 4.96 -9.40 17.02
C LEU A 103 5.94 -9.85 15.92
N ARG A 104 5.58 -10.92 15.20
CA ARG A 104 6.42 -11.51 14.16
C ARG A 104 5.64 -11.66 12.86
N GLU A 105 6.34 -11.54 11.74
CA GLU A 105 5.71 -11.67 10.41
C GLU A 105 5.06 -13.04 10.18
N ASP A 106 5.50 -14.07 10.90
CA ASP A 106 4.96 -15.43 10.88
C ASP A 106 3.92 -15.72 11.99
N ASP A 107 3.41 -14.68 12.67
CA ASP A 107 2.33 -14.82 13.65
C ASP A 107 1.09 -15.47 13.02
N VAL A 108 0.55 -16.48 13.70
CA VAL A 108 -0.66 -17.17 13.25
C VAL A 108 -1.90 -16.41 13.75
N LEU A 109 -2.70 -15.91 12.82
CA LEU A 109 -3.93 -15.18 13.09
C LEU A 109 -5.13 -15.86 12.44
N THR A 110 -6.26 -15.86 13.14
CA THR A 110 -7.53 -16.37 12.59
C THR A 110 -8.30 -15.20 11.98
N VAL A 111 -8.51 -15.23 10.67
CA VAL A 111 -9.23 -14.20 9.92
C VAL A 111 -10.33 -14.82 9.06
N ILE A 112 -11.20 -13.98 8.52
CA ILE A 112 -12.22 -14.42 7.57
C ILE A 112 -11.58 -15.02 6.32
N ASN A 113 -12.11 -16.15 5.84
CA ASN A 113 -11.70 -16.71 4.56
C ASN A 113 -12.25 -15.85 3.43
N PHE A 114 -11.41 -14.93 2.93
CA PHE A 114 -11.81 -13.97 1.91
C PHE A 114 -12.20 -14.65 0.58
N SER A 115 -11.46 -15.68 0.15
CA SER A 115 -11.75 -16.41 -1.08
C SER A 115 -13.12 -17.08 -1.04
N TYR A 116 -13.47 -17.68 0.09
CA TYR A 116 -14.79 -18.27 0.30
C TYR A 116 -15.90 -17.22 0.26
N MET A 117 -15.69 -16.08 0.92
CA MET A 117 -16.65 -14.96 0.89
C MET A 117 -16.92 -14.45 -0.52
N VAL A 118 -15.87 -14.27 -1.34
CA VAL A 118 -16.02 -13.81 -2.72
C VAL A 118 -16.83 -14.80 -3.56
N CYS A 119 -16.61 -16.11 -3.39
CA CYS A 119 -17.40 -17.12 -4.11
C CYS A 119 -18.88 -17.13 -3.70
N LEU A 120 -19.19 -16.84 -2.44
CA LEU A 120 -20.57 -16.75 -1.97
C LEU A 120 -21.27 -15.47 -2.46
N THR A 121 -20.52 -14.38 -2.61
CA THR A 121 -21.01 -13.14 -3.22
C THR A 121 -20.92 -13.25 -4.75
N ASN A 122 -21.87 -13.96 -5.37
CA ASN A 122 -21.99 -13.98 -6.83
C ASN A 122 -22.07 -12.54 -7.38
N PHE A 123 -21.03 -12.09 -8.07
CA PHE A 123 -21.05 -10.89 -8.92
C PHE A 123 -21.24 -11.29 -10.38
#